data_AF-H0VVY1-F1
#
_entry.id   AF-H0VVY1-F1
#
_cell.length_a   1.000
_cell.length_b   1.000
_cell.length_c   1.000
_cell.angle_alpha   90.00
_cell.angle_beta   90.00
_cell.angle_gamma   90.00
#
_symmetry.space_group_name_H-M   'P 1'
#
loop_
_entity.id
_entity.type
_entity.pdbx_description
1 polymer ?
#
loop_
_entity_poly.entity_id
_entity_poly.type
_entity_poly.pdbx_seq_one_letter_code
_entity_poly.pdbx_strand_id
1 'polypeptide(L)'
;MGAHLCSAAGAQVPAEALRFHAAAQGAQVRVDAHGRTARRGASFRDGIVFSQRPVQPGERVALRVLRQEPGWCGGLRVGFTRLDPARVPAPGLPPFVCPDLEAQSPTWAAVLPESCVRAGNVVCFWVNRRGWLFAKVNAGRPLLLRKDVLLGSPLWAVMDVYGTTKAIELLAPPGDECIICFHRAADTRFVPCGHLHFCSACAWRVFEDSAKCPMCRWQIEGVAAVQPQRPGGGS
;
A
#
# COMPACT_ATOMS: atom_id res chain seq x y z
N MET A 1 -41.45 1.19 -24.66
CA MET A 1 -41.83 1.52 -23.27
C MET A 1 -41.17 0.48 -22.38
N GLY A 2 -39.92 0.63 -21.97
CA GLY A 2 -39.44 1.61 -21.00
C GLY A 2 -38.90 0.80 -19.82
N ALA A 3 -37.62 0.43 -19.89
CA ALA A 3 -36.91 -0.35 -18.87
C ALA A 3 -36.59 0.53 -17.66
N HIS A 4 -36.84 0.02 -16.45
CA HIS A 4 -36.25 0.57 -15.23
C HIS A 4 -35.68 -0.57 -14.38
N LEU A 5 -34.42 -0.90 -14.65
CA LEU A 5 -33.54 -1.53 -13.67
C LEU A 5 -32.96 -0.40 -12.80
N CYS A 6 -33.49 -0.23 -11.61
CA CYS A 6 -32.90 0.65 -10.60
C CYS A 6 -31.80 -0.14 -9.88
N SER A 7 -30.55 0.02 -10.33
CA SER A 7 -29.38 -0.45 -9.57
C SER A 7 -29.00 0.63 -8.57
N ALA A 8 -29.23 0.35 -7.30
CA ALA A 8 -28.84 1.23 -6.21
C ALA A 8 -27.31 1.39 -6.20
N ALA A 9 -26.86 2.63 -6.41
CA ALA A 9 -25.48 3.03 -6.37
C ALA A 9 -24.88 2.74 -4.99
N GLY A 10 -23.91 1.83 -4.94
CA GLY A 10 -23.07 1.62 -3.77
C GLY A 10 -22.25 2.88 -3.51
N ALA A 11 -22.64 3.64 -2.50
CA ALA A 11 -21.81 4.68 -1.91
C ALA A 11 -20.54 4.01 -1.36
N GLN A 12 -19.41 4.21 -2.05
CA GLN A 12 -18.16 3.58 -1.67
C GLN A 12 -17.48 4.41 -0.58
N VAL A 13 -17.61 3.91 0.66
CA VAL A 13 -16.96 4.37 1.89
C VAL A 13 -15.46 4.62 1.63
N PRO A 14 -14.84 5.67 2.23
CA PRO A 14 -13.40 5.86 2.15
C PRO A 14 -12.67 4.55 2.44
N ALA A 15 -11.75 4.14 1.58
CA ALA A 15 -11.03 2.88 1.75
C ALA A 15 -10.42 2.85 3.16
N GLU A 16 -10.86 1.89 3.97
CA GLU A 16 -10.43 1.75 5.36
C GLU A 16 -8.89 1.80 5.43
N ALA A 17 -8.36 2.57 6.40
CA ALA A 17 -6.94 2.70 6.61
C ALA A 17 -6.30 1.30 6.72
N LEU A 18 -5.19 1.08 6.01
CA LEU A 18 -4.55 -0.22 5.99
C LEU A 18 -4.00 -0.56 7.37
N ARG A 19 -4.21 -1.81 7.79
CA ARG A 19 -3.74 -2.42 9.02
C ARG A 19 -3.10 -3.77 8.68
N PHE A 20 -2.37 -4.32 9.63
CA PHE A 20 -1.91 -5.69 9.58
C PHE A 20 -3.07 -6.64 9.87
N HIS A 21 -3.09 -7.78 9.17
CA HIS A 21 -4.02 -8.86 9.46
C HIS A 21 -3.71 -9.45 10.85
N ALA A 22 -4.70 -9.54 11.73
CA ALA A 22 -4.48 -9.89 13.13
C ALA A 22 -4.03 -11.34 13.34
N ALA A 23 -4.56 -12.28 12.55
CA ALA A 23 -4.33 -13.71 12.74
C ALA A 23 -3.26 -14.32 11.81
N ALA A 24 -2.95 -13.65 10.70
CA ALA A 24 -2.04 -14.16 9.67
C ALA A 24 -0.71 -13.43 9.82
N GLN A 25 0.10 -13.90 10.75
CA GLN A 25 1.43 -13.38 11.02
C GLN A 25 2.37 -14.51 11.37
N GLY A 26 3.64 -14.38 11.02
CA GLY A 26 4.67 -15.35 11.36
C GLY A 26 4.87 -15.42 12.88
N ALA A 27 5.32 -16.59 13.35
CA ALA A 27 5.43 -16.90 14.78
C ALA A 27 6.37 -15.97 15.57
N GLN A 28 7.24 -15.23 14.88
CA GLN A 28 8.20 -14.30 15.48
C GLN A 28 7.75 -12.85 15.35
N VAL A 29 6.55 -12.57 14.85
CA VAL A 29 6.00 -11.23 14.80
C VAL A 29 4.90 -11.08 15.85
N ARG A 30 4.83 -9.88 16.42
CA ARG A 30 3.68 -9.41 17.20
C ARG A 30 3.16 -8.13 16.58
N VAL A 31 1.90 -8.19 16.18
CA VAL A 31 1.11 -7.03 15.77
C VAL A 31 0.46 -6.39 17.00
N ASP A 32 0.44 -5.06 17.09
CA ASP A 32 -0.21 -4.34 18.19
C ASP A 32 -1.75 -4.42 18.14
N ALA A 33 -2.41 -4.03 19.22
CA ALA A 33 -3.88 -4.09 19.34
C ALA A 33 -4.62 -3.27 18.27
N HIS A 34 -3.96 -2.24 17.73
CA HIS A 34 -4.52 -1.38 16.69
C HIS A 34 -4.28 -1.92 15.28
N GLY A 35 -3.52 -3.01 15.11
CA GLY A 35 -3.14 -3.53 13.81
C GLY A 35 -2.22 -2.60 13.02
N ARG A 36 -1.50 -1.69 13.67
CA ARG A 36 -0.70 -0.65 12.99
C ARG A 36 0.79 -0.91 13.05
N THR A 37 1.26 -1.58 14.09
CA THR A 37 2.69 -1.87 14.28
C THR A 37 2.92 -3.36 14.24
N ALA A 38 3.90 -3.81 13.46
CA ALA A 38 4.42 -5.17 13.47
C ALA A 38 5.86 -5.16 14.00
N ARG A 39 6.14 -5.99 15.02
CA ARG A 39 7.47 -6.08 15.65
C ARG A 39 7.96 -7.53 15.64
N ARG A 40 9.19 -7.74 15.20
CA ARG A 40 9.87 -9.02 15.29
C ARG A 40 10.42 -9.24 16.70
N GLY A 41 10.27 -10.47 17.20
CA GLY A 41 10.88 -11.01 18.42
C GLY A 41 12.37 -11.28 18.24
N ALA A 42 12.89 -12.33 18.87
CA ALA A 42 14.33 -12.58 18.96
C ALA A 42 14.94 -13.23 17.70
N SER A 43 14.14 -13.89 16.85
CA SER A 43 14.63 -14.64 15.69
C SER A 43 14.84 -13.77 14.45
N PHE A 44 15.49 -14.32 13.42
CA PHE A 44 15.65 -13.74 12.09
C PHE A 44 14.66 -14.28 11.06
N ARG A 45 13.82 -15.26 11.43
CA ARG A 45 12.85 -15.94 10.56
C ARG A 45 11.44 -15.81 11.10
N ASP A 46 10.47 -16.26 10.31
CA ASP A 46 9.03 -16.25 10.63
C ASP A 46 8.50 -14.82 10.85
N GLY A 47 8.97 -13.90 9.99
CA GLY A 47 8.75 -12.45 10.02
C GLY A 47 7.57 -11.94 9.20
N ILE A 48 6.79 -12.85 8.60
CA ILE A 48 5.80 -12.53 7.57
C ILE A 48 4.55 -11.87 8.17
N VAL A 49 4.07 -10.80 7.53
CA VAL A 49 2.80 -10.13 7.86
C VAL A 49 2.07 -9.73 6.57
N PHE A 50 0.73 -9.61 6.67
CA PHE A 50 -0.12 -9.24 5.55
C PHE A 50 -0.98 -8.03 5.88
N SER A 51 -1.49 -7.34 4.86
CA SER A 51 -2.57 -6.36 5.04
C SER A 51 -3.88 -7.04 5.47
N GLN A 52 -4.70 -6.34 6.25
CA GLN A 52 -5.99 -6.87 6.74
C GLN A 52 -7.04 -7.00 5.63
N ARG A 53 -6.88 -6.22 4.56
CA ARG A 53 -7.79 -6.21 3.40
C ARG A 53 -7.02 -6.30 2.08
N PRO A 54 -7.69 -6.66 0.98
CA PRO A 54 -7.14 -6.51 -0.35
C PRO A 54 -6.78 -5.04 -0.64
N VAL A 55 -5.76 -4.86 -1.47
CA VAL A 55 -5.26 -3.60 -2.00
C VAL A 55 -5.44 -3.57 -3.51
N GLN A 56 -5.84 -2.43 -4.06
CA GLN A 56 -6.03 -2.27 -5.50
C GLN A 56 -4.69 -2.08 -6.23
N PRO A 57 -4.55 -2.52 -7.49
CA PRO A 57 -3.43 -2.11 -8.32
C PRO A 57 -3.34 -0.57 -8.39
N GLY A 58 -2.18 -0.03 -8.05
CA GLY A 58 -1.91 1.41 -7.92
C GLY A 58 -2.13 1.97 -6.51
N GLU A 59 -2.78 1.23 -5.61
CA GLU A 59 -2.92 1.61 -4.20
C GLU A 59 -1.55 1.62 -3.51
N ARG A 60 -1.35 2.66 -2.70
CA ARG A 60 -0.08 2.96 -2.04
C ARG A 60 -0.07 2.36 -0.65
N VAL A 61 0.79 1.36 -0.44
CA VAL A 61 1.04 0.80 0.89
C VAL A 61 2.22 1.54 1.49
N ALA A 62 1.95 2.39 2.46
CA ALA A 62 2.98 3.15 3.17
C ALA A 62 3.28 2.52 4.52
N LEU A 63 4.56 2.38 4.84
CA LEU A 63 5.04 1.95 6.13
C LEU A 63 6.20 2.83 6.60
N ARG A 64 6.33 3.00 7.91
CA ARG A 64 7.49 3.62 8.56
C ARG A 64 8.36 2.53 9.17
N VAL A 65 9.67 2.60 8.96
CA VAL A 65 10.64 1.78 9.68
C VAL A 65 10.81 2.39 11.08
N LEU A 66 10.40 1.68 12.12
CA LEU A 66 10.45 2.19 13.49
C LEU A 66 11.79 1.88 14.16
N ARG A 67 12.31 0.67 13.94
CA ARG A 67 13.49 0.20 14.65
C ARG A 67 14.33 -0.70 13.76
N GLN A 68 15.64 -0.52 13.88
CA GLN A 68 16.63 -1.41 13.33
C GLN A 68 17.35 -2.16 14.45
N GLU A 69 17.87 -3.34 14.14
CA GLU A 69 18.68 -4.16 15.04
C GLU A 69 20.04 -4.40 14.37
N PRO A 70 21.13 -3.81 14.90
CA PRO A 70 22.47 -4.03 14.37
C PRO A 70 22.90 -5.48 14.60
N GLY A 71 23.82 -5.98 13.76
CA GLY A 71 24.35 -7.35 13.84
C GLY A 71 23.63 -8.38 12.99
N TRP A 72 22.54 -8.02 12.31
CA TRP A 72 21.90 -8.86 11.29
C TRP A 72 22.23 -8.39 9.88
N CYS A 73 22.27 -9.32 8.93
CA CYS A 73 22.39 -9.03 7.51
C CYS A 73 21.04 -9.17 6.78
N GLY A 74 20.84 -8.34 5.75
CA GLY A 74 19.65 -8.34 4.92
C GLY A 74 18.58 -7.30 5.31
N GLY A 75 17.57 -7.17 4.47
CA GLY A 75 16.61 -6.06 4.52
C GLY A 75 15.15 -6.51 4.56
N LEU A 76 14.29 -5.57 4.95
CA LEU A 76 12.84 -5.67 4.85
C LEU A 76 12.44 -6.07 3.43
N ARG A 77 11.58 -7.08 3.31
CA ARG A 77 10.96 -7.44 2.03
C ARG A 77 9.55 -6.91 1.97
N VAL A 78 9.14 -6.44 0.79
CA VAL A 78 7.78 -5.97 0.51
C VAL A 78 7.29 -6.57 -0.80
N GLY A 79 5.99 -6.78 -0.90
CA GLY A 79 5.41 -7.41 -2.07
C GLY A 79 3.90 -7.50 -2.00
N PHE A 80 3.38 -8.34 -2.88
CA PHE A 80 1.96 -8.63 -2.96
C PHE A 80 1.72 -10.12 -3.11
N THR A 81 0.57 -10.58 -2.62
CA THR A 81 0.14 -11.97 -2.72
C THR A 81 -1.33 -12.06 -3.12
N ARG A 82 -1.71 -13.12 -3.83
CA ARG A 82 -3.11 -13.50 -4.04
C ARG A 82 -3.60 -14.55 -3.04
N LEU A 83 -2.75 -14.94 -2.09
CA LEU A 83 -3.13 -15.76 -0.96
C LEU A 83 -3.97 -14.92 0.01
N ASP A 84 -5.21 -15.34 0.26
CA ASP A 84 -6.08 -14.68 1.22
C ASP A 84 -5.57 -14.94 2.65
N PRO A 85 -5.12 -13.91 3.40
CA PRO A 85 -4.59 -14.07 4.75
C PRO A 85 -5.59 -14.71 5.71
N ALA A 86 -6.91 -14.54 5.50
CA ALA A 86 -7.91 -15.18 6.35
C ALA A 86 -7.90 -16.72 6.23
N ARG A 87 -7.34 -17.25 5.13
CA ARG A 87 -7.23 -18.68 4.85
C ARG A 87 -5.87 -19.27 5.22
N VAL A 88 -4.96 -18.46 5.76
CA VAL A 88 -3.62 -18.88 6.15
C VAL A 88 -3.51 -18.90 7.68
N PRO A 89 -3.56 -20.09 8.30
CA PRO A 89 -3.32 -20.19 9.73
C PRO A 89 -1.85 -19.84 10.02
N ALA A 90 -1.58 -19.10 11.11
CA ALA A 90 -0.21 -18.68 11.47
C ALA A 90 0.84 -19.81 11.51
N PRO A 91 0.53 -21.04 11.99
CA PRO A 91 1.47 -22.17 11.93
C PRO A 91 1.81 -22.65 10.51
N GLY A 92 0.99 -22.32 9.52
CA GLY A 92 1.17 -22.70 8.12
C GLY A 92 2.04 -21.73 7.32
N LEU A 93 2.54 -20.66 7.94
CA LEU A 93 3.43 -19.71 7.26
C LEU A 93 4.87 -20.24 7.21
N PRO A 94 5.55 -20.13 6.06
CA PRO A 94 6.95 -20.50 5.96
C PRO A 94 7.88 -19.46 6.63
N PRO A 95 9.17 -19.77 6.77
CA PRO A 95 10.13 -18.90 7.46
C PRO A 95 10.33 -17.53 6.79
N PHE A 96 10.29 -17.48 5.46
CA PHE A 96 10.55 -16.25 4.70
C PHE A 96 9.52 -16.05 3.58
N VAL A 97 9.29 -14.79 3.20
CA VAL A 97 8.47 -14.52 2.00
C VAL A 97 9.19 -14.99 0.73
N CYS A 98 10.49 -14.67 0.61
CA CYS A 98 11.34 -15.11 -0.49
C CYS A 98 12.50 -15.94 0.08
N PRO A 99 12.76 -17.16 -0.42
CA PRO A 99 12.09 -17.80 -1.57
C PRO A 99 10.81 -18.58 -1.20
N ASP A 100 10.56 -18.86 0.08
CA ASP A 100 9.66 -19.93 0.49
C ASP A 100 8.18 -19.70 0.11
N LEU A 101 7.59 -18.56 0.53
CA LEU A 101 6.19 -18.27 0.26
C LEU A 101 5.93 -18.06 -1.24
N GLU A 102 6.89 -17.46 -1.96
CA GLU A 102 6.81 -17.29 -3.42
C GLU A 102 6.80 -18.63 -4.16
N ALA A 103 7.55 -19.63 -3.70
CA ALA A 103 7.57 -20.94 -4.33
C ALA A 103 6.26 -21.73 -4.10
N GLN A 104 5.54 -21.43 -3.02
CA GLN A 104 4.37 -22.19 -2.58
C GLN A 104 3.04 -21.53 -2.97
N SER A 105 3.05 -20.26 -3.34
CA SER A 105 1.84 -19.47 -3.55
C SER A 105 2.04 -18.38 -4.60
N PRO A 106 0.97 -17.87 -5.21
CA PRO A 106 1.01 -16.68 -6.08
C PRO A 106 1.36 -15.41 -5.27
N THR A 107 2.64 -15.31 -4.92
CA THR A 107 3.26 -14.25 -4.12
C THR A 107 4.47 -13.71 -4.86
N TRP A 108 4.64 -12.38 -4.84
CA TRP A 108 5.75 -11.68 -5.48
C TRP A 108 6.26 -10.61 -4.53
N ALA A 109 7.48 -10.78 -4.05
CA ALA A 109 8.14 -9.82 -3.18
C ALA A 109 9.54 -9.49 -3.69
N ALA A 110 10.13 -8.47 -3.06
CA ALA A 110 11.50 -8.06 -3.29
C ALA A 110 12.10 -7.52 -1.99
N VAL A 111 13.41 -7.72 -1.83
CA VAL A 111 14.18 -7.10 -0.75
C VAL A 111 14.34 -5.61 -1.06
N LEU A 112 14.07 -4.75 -0.09
CA LEU A 112 14.39 -3.33 -0.21
C LEU A 112 15.90 -3.12 -0.05
N PRO A 113 16.53 -2.26 -0.88
CA PRO A 113 17.94 -1.91 -0.70
C PRO A 113 18.19 -1.40 0.72
N GLU A 114 19.31 -1.77 1.35
CA GLU A 114 19.59 -1.42 2.75
C GLU A 114 19.53 0.09 3.04
N SER A 115 19.93 0.90 2.05
CA SER A 115 19.84 2.38 2.11
C SER A 115 18.40 2.89 2.30
N CYS A 116 17.40 2.11 1.90
CA CYS A 116 15.98 2.43 2.01
C CYS A 116 15.44 2.20 3.42
N VAL A 117 16.06 1.32 4.21
CA VAL A 117 15.43 0.73 5.39
C VAL A 117 16.04 1.26 6.69
N ARG A 118 16.12 2.58 6.82
CA ARG A 118 16.62 3.25 8.04
C ARG A 118 15.50 3.62 8.98
N ALA A 119 15.74 3.57 10.30
CA ALA A 119 14.76 4.05 11.28
C ALA A 119 14.32 5.49 10.96
N GLY A 120 13.01 5.73 10.97
CA GLY A 120 12.38 6.99 10.57
C GLY A 120 12.00 7.08 9.09
N ASN A 121 12.60 6.29 8.20
CA ASN A 121 12.23 6.30 6.78
C ASN A 121 10.79 5.81 6.59
N VAL A 122 10.10 6.47 5.67
CA VAL A 122 8.80 6.05 5.16
C VAL A 122 9.03 5.37 3.81
N VAL A 123 8.69 4.09 3.74
CA VAL A 123 8.69 3.31 2.51
C VAL A 123 7.26 3.21 2.01
N CYS A 124 7.04 3.61 0.76
CA CYS A 124 5.77 3.46 0.08
C CYS A 124 5.94 2.53 -1.13
N PHE A 125 5.23 1.41 -1.16
CA PHE A 125 5.28 0.46 -2.26
C PHE A 125 3.90 0.23 -2.89
N TRP A 126 3.89 -0.11 -4.18
CA TRP A 126 2.69 -0.30 -4.99
C TRP A 126 3.01 -1.17 -6.19
N VAL A 127 1.99 -1.85 -6.74
CA VAL A 127 2.08 -2.49 -8.04
C VAL A 127 1.28 -1.67 -9.05
N ASN A 128 1.85 -1.35 -10.22
CA ASN A 128 1.12 -0.65 -11.27
C ASN A 128 0.25 -1.61 -12.11
N ARG A 129 -0.54 -1.08 -13.05
CA ARG A 129 -1.39 -1.88 -13.95
C ARG A 129 -0.63 -2.74 -14.96
N ARG A 130 0.69 -2.60 -15.06
CA ARG A 130 1.56 -3.45 -15.88
C ARG A 130 2.15 -4.62 -15.09
N GLY A 131 1.80 -4.78 -13.81
CA GLY A 131 2.38 -5.80 -12.94
C GLY A 131 3.78 -5.46 -12.45
N TRP A 132 4.17 -4.19 -12.43
CA TRP A 132 5.48 -3.76 -11.94
C TRP A 132 5.37 -3.27 -10.49
N LEU A 133 6.12 -3.91 -9.60
CA LEU A 133 6.26 -3.56 -8.20
C LEU A 133 7.32 -2.47 -8.03
N PHE A 134 6.92 -1.36 -7.44
CA PHE A 134 7.78 -0.25 -7.10
C PHE A 134 7.81 -0.01 -5.61
N ALA A 135 8.90 0.58 -5.13
CA ALA A 135 8.95 1.27 -3.85
C ALA A 135 9.56 2.66 -3.99
N LYS A 136 9.17 3.57 -3.11
CA LYS A 136 9.70 4.92 -2.96
C LYS A 136 9.99 5.13 -1.48
N VAL A 137 11.10 5.81 -1.19
CA VAL A 137 11.49 6.12 0.19
C VAL A 137 11.46 7.63 0.38
N ASN A 138 10.71 8.10 1.37
CA ASN A 138 10.51 9.51 1.64
C ASN A 138 10.15 10.27 0.34
N ALA A 139 10.76 11.43 0.09
CA ALA A 139 10.62 12.21 -1.15
C ALA A 139 11.53 11.72 -2.31
N GLY A 140 12.12 10.52 -2.19
CA GLY A 140 13.02 9.97 -3.19
C GLY A 140 12.32 9.57 -4.50
N ARG A 141 13.12 9.11 -5.47
CA ARG A 141 12.61 8.59 -6.73
C ARG A 141 12.04 7.17 -6.54
N PRO A 142 10.96 6.81 -7.25
CA PRO A 142 10.52 5.43 -7.38
C PRO A 142 11.63 4.49 -7.87
N LEU A 143 11.80 3.38 -7.17
CA LEU A 143 12.67 2.26 -7.51
C LEU A 143 11.79 1.11 -8.03
N LEU A 144 12.11 0.59 -9.20
CA LEU A 144 11.50 -0.65 -9.69
C LEU A 144 12.14 -1.82 -8.95
N LEU A 145 11.35 -2.55 -8.15
CA LEU A 145 11.86 -3.70 -7.40
C LEU A 145 11.69 -5.00 -8.18
N ARG A 146 10.57 -5.16 -8.89
CA ARG A 146 10.23 -6.41 -9.59
C ARG A 146 9.24 -6.17 -10.72
N LYS A 147 9.37 -6.95 -11.78
CA LYS A 147 8.40 -7.03 -12.89
C LYS A 147 7.56 -8.29 -12.76
N ASP A 148 6.49 -8.35 -13.55
CA ASP A 148 5.69 -9.57 -13.76
C ASP A 148 4.94 -10.08 -12.51
N VAL A 149 4.51 -9.15 -11.65
CA VAL A 149 3.47 -9.42 -10.65
C VAL A 149 2.16 -9.68 -11.40
N LEU A 150 1.66 -10.91 -11.33
CA LEU A 150 0.43 -11.27 -12.02
C LEU A 150 -0.75 -10.57 -11.35
N LEU A 151 -1.30 -9.61 -12.09
CA LEU A 151 -2.48 -8.88 -11.65
C LEU A 151 -3.71 -9.76 -11.78
N GLY A 152 -4.48 -9.81 -10.70
CA GLY A 152 -5.79 -10.45 -10.63
C GLY A 152 -6.38 -10.16 -9.26
N SER A 153 -7.67 -9.88 -9.20
CA SER A 153 -8.33 -9.60 -7.92
C SER A 153 -8.67 -10.91 -7.20
N PRO A 154 -8.64 -10.94 -5.86
CA PRO A 154 -8.05 -9.95 -4.93
C PRO A 154 -6.52 -10.08 -4.75
N LEU A 155 -5.88 -9.00 -4.29
CA LEU A 155 -4.43 -8.90 -4.02
C LEU A 155 -4.22 -8.31 -2.61
N TRP A 156 -3.34 -8.86 -1.79
CA TRP A 156 -2.98 -8.34 -0.46
C TRP A 156 -1.54 -7.89 -0.44
N ALA A 157 -1.24 -6.89 0.39
CA ALA A 157 0.14 -6.51 0.67
C ALA A 157 0.78 -7.56 1.59
N VAL A 158 2.01 -7.95 1.30
CA VAL A 158 2.81 -8.83 2.15
C VAL A 158 4.15 -8.17 2.46
N MET A 159 4.59 -8.30 3.70
CA MET A 159 5.88 -7.81 4.16
C MET A 159 6.56 -8.86 5.02
N ASP A 160 7.89 -8.86 5.01
CA ASP A 160 8.71 -9.75 5.83
C ASP A 160 9.62 -8.90 6.71
N VAL A 161 9.31 -8.82 8.01
CA VAL A 161 10.12 -8.09 8.99
C VAL A 161 11.40 -8.89 9.22
N TYR A 162 12.38 -8.66 8.36
CA TYR A 162 13.59 -9.47 8.24
C TYR A 162 14.88 -8.64 8.39
N GLY A 163 15.98 -9.36 8.70
CA GLY A 163 17.33 -8.81 8.72
C GLY A 163 17.48 -7.68 9.73
N THR A 164 18.00 -6.55 9.27
CA THR A 164 18.22 -5.35 10.09
C THR A 164 16.94 -4.70 10.59
N THR A 165 15.77 -5.03 10.02
CA THR A 165 14.50 -4.39 10.40
C THR A 165 13.85 -5.14 11.56
N LYS A 166 13.58 -4.42 12.66
CA LYS A 166 12.98 -4.99 13.88
C LYS A 166 11.50 -4.64 14.03
N ALA A 167 11.09 -3.46 13.57
CA ALA A 167 9.72 -3.02 13.68
C ALA A 167 9.32 -2.07 12.54
N ILE A 168 8.09 -2.23 12.07
CA ILE A 168 7.47 -1.38 11.04
C ILE A 168 6.08 -0.96 11.49
N GLU A 169 5.65 0.20 11.01
CA GLU A 169 4.31 0.75 11.23
C GLU A 169 3.63 0.97 9.89
N LEU A 170 2.46 0.39 9.64
CA LEU A 170 1.63 0.77 8.50
C LEU A 170 1.11 2.19 8.72
N LEU A 171 1.26 3.04 7.73
CA LEU A 171 0.74 4.40 7.75
C LEU A 171 -0.64 4.44 7.10
N ALA A 172 -1.42 5.48 7.39
CA ALA A 172 -2.57 5.77 6.56
C ALA A 172 -2.02 6.10 5.15
N PRO A 173 -2.74 5.76 4.06
CA PRO A 173 -2.28 6.10 2.72
C PRO A 173 -1.87 7.58 2.71
N PRO A 174 -0.66 7.92 2.25
CA PRO A 174 -0.24 9.31 2.17
C PRO A 174 -1.23 10.00 1.24
N GLY A 175 -2.14 10.78 1.82
CA GLY A 175 -3.17 11.52 1.10
C GLY A 175 -2.61 12.66 0.27
N ASP A 176 -1.28 12.81 0.27
CA ASP A 176 -0.64 14.06 -0.07
C ASP A 176 0.10 14.01 -1.41
N GLU A 177 0.14 12.87 -2.14
CA GLU A 177 0.81 12.77 -3.46
C GLU A 177 -0.10 12.27 -4.58
N CYS A 178 0.07 12.87 -5.77
CA CYS A 178 -0.70 12.56 -6.95
C CYS A 178 -0.48 11.14 -7.46
N ILE A 179 -1.55 10.37 -7.62
CA ILE A 179 -1.51 8.97 -8.07
C ILE A 179 -1.25 8.80 -9.58
N ILE A 180 -1.15 9.88 -10.35
CA ILE A 180 -0.87 9.83 -11.80
C ILE A 180 0.61 10.09 -12.05
N CYS A 181 1.15 11.22 -11.57
CA CYS A 181 2.56 11.56 -11.79
C CYS A 181 3.50 11.11 -10.68
N PHE A 182 2.98 10.82 -9.48
CA PHE A 182 3.75 10.38 -8.32
C PHE A 182 4.90 11.32 -7.91
N HIS A 183 4.77 12.61 -8.25
CA HIS A 183 5.78 13.64 -8.00
C HIS A 183 5.20 14.88 -7.31
N ARG A 184 3.97 15.26 -7.64
CA ARG A 184 3.33 16.48 -7.10
C ARG A 184 2.31 16.13 -6.03
N ALA A 185 1.99 17.11 -5.19
CA ALA A 185 1.01 16.91 -4.13
C ALA A 185 -0.38 16.54 -4.68
N ALA A 186 -1.12 15.69 -3.97
CA ALA A 186 -2.52 15.41 -4.24
C ALA A 186 -3.38 16.55 -3.66
N ASP A 187 -3.45 17.64 -4.41
CA ASP A 187 -4.07 18.91 -4.03
C ASP A 187 -5.37 19.20 -4.80
N THR A 188 -5.86 18.23 -5.57
CA THR A 188 -6.94 18.45 -6.53
C THR A 188 -7.92 17.29 -6.51
N ARG A 189 -9.22 17.64 -6.51
CA ARG A 189 -10.34 16.72 -6.57
C ARG A 189 -11.16 16.88 -7.84
N PHE A 190 -11.81 15.79 -8.25
CA PHE A 190 -12.81 15.80 -9.32
C PHE A 190 -14.22 16.04 -8.78
N VAL A 191 -15.01 16.83 -9.50
CA VAL A 191 -16.43 17.11 -9.20
C VAL A 191 -17.29 16.33 -10.21
N PRO A 192 -18.40 15.68 -9.78
CA PRO A 192 -18.94 15.66 -8.42
C PRO A 192 -18.36 14.55 -7.51
N CYS A 193 -17.54 13.63 -8.02
CA CYS A 193 -17.20 12.41 -7.28
C CYS A 193 -16.27 12.59 -6.06
N GLY A 194 -15.61 13.73 -5.89
CA GLY A 194 -14.84 14.09 -4.71
C GLY A 194 -13.46 13.44 -4.56
N HIS A 195 -13.04 12.54 -5.46
CA HIS A 195 -11.73 11.87 -5.38
C HIS A 195 -10.58 12.87 -5.49
N LEU A 196 -9.74 12.97 -4.45
CA LEU A 196 -8.71 14.02 -4.26
C LEU A 196 -7.26 13.56 -4.47
N HIS A 197 -7.04 12.43 -5.11
CA HIS A 197 -5.71 11.79 -5.21
C HIS A 197 -4.83 12.39 -6.31
N PHE A 198 -5.14 13.58 -6.83
CA PHE A 198 -4.56 14.11 -8.04
C PHE A 198 -3.89 15.46 -7.79
N CYS A 199 -2.77 15.72 -8.47
CA CYS A 199 -2.27 17.09 -8.57
C CYS A 199 -3.04 17.81 -9.67
N SER A 200 -3.11 19.14 -9.58
CA SER A 200 -3.81 19.99 -10.55
C SER A 200 -3.46 19.66 -12.01
N ALA A 201 -2.18 19.58 -12.34
CA ALA A 201 -1.74 19.30 -13.72
C ALA A 201 -2.15 17.92 -14.25
N CYS A 202 -2.23 16.89 -13.39
CA CYS A 202 -2.71 15.58 -13.82
C CYS A 202 -4.24 15.50 -13.85
N ALA A 203 -4.90 16.22 -12.96
CA ALA A 203 -6.35 16.31 -12.92
C ALA A 203 -6.90 16.95 -14.20
N TRP A 204 -6.34 18.09 -14.61
CA TRP A 204 -6.71 18.77 -15.86
C TRP A 204 -6.51 17.90 -17.09
N ARG A 205 -5.38 17.20 -17.19
CA ARG A 205 -5.13 16.28 -18.30
C ARG A 205 -6.20 15.17 -18.40
N VAL A 206 -6.59 14.58 -17.28
CA VAL A 206 -7.66 13.56 -17.27
C VAL A 206 -9.01 14.15 -17.69
N PHE A 207 -9.30 15.38 -17.24
CA PHE A 207 -10.52 16.09 -17.60
C PHE A 207 -10.60 16.36 -19.10
N GLU A 208 -9.52 16.85 -19.70
CA GLU A 208 -9.41 17.13 -21.14
C GLU A 208 -9.43 15.86 -21.99
N ASP A 209 -8.69 14.82 -21.59
CA ASP A 209 -8.53 13.61 -22.42
C ASP A 209 -9.76 12.69 -22.39
N SER A 210 -10.36 12.51 -21.21
CA SER A 210 -11.37 11.45 -21.01
C SER A 210 -12.62 11.92 -20.27
N ALA A 211 -12.52 12.99 -19.50
CA ALA A 211 -13.55 13.44 -18.56
C ALA A 211 -14.12 12.31 -17.68
N LYS A 212 -13.35 11.25 -17.38
CA LYS A 212 -13.76 10.14 -16.50
C LYS A 212 -12.77 9.95 -15.36
N CYS A 213 -13.27 9.91 -14.13
CA CYS A 213 -12.44 9.76 -12.94
C CYS A 213 -11.66 8.42 -12.96
N PRO A 214 -10.32 8.41 -12.80
CA PRO A 214 -9.53 7.18 -12.82
C PRO A 214 -9.83 6.22 -11.65
N MET A 215 -10.44 6.74 -10.57
CA MET A 215 -10.79 5.98 -9.36
C MET A 215 -12.15 5.30 -9.50
N CYS A 216 -13.19 6.05 -9.85
CA CYS A 216 -14.57 5.56 -9.86
C CYS A 216 -15.23 5.51 -11.24
N ARG A 217 -14.55 5.96 -12.29
CA ARG A 217 -15.03 6.05 -13.68
C ARG A 217 -16.22 6.98 -13.90
N TRP A 218 -16.64 7.74 -12.88
CA TRP A 218 -17.70 8.75 -12.98
C TRP A 218 -17.31 9.88 -13.93
N GLN A 219 -18.31 10.45 -14.62
CA GLN A 219 -18.14 11.64 -15.48
C GLN A 219 -17.67 12.84 -14.64
N ILE A 220 -16.56 13.43 -15.04
CA ILE A 220 -16.03 14.63 -14.39
C ILE A 220 -16.75 15.83 -15.00
N GLU A 221 -17.34 16.67 -14.15
CA GLU A 221 -17.97 17.94 -14.52
C GLU A 221 -17.08 19.13 -14.18
N GLY A 222 -16.12 18.95 -13.27
CA GLY A 222 -15.15 19.99 -12.94
C GLY A 222 -13.93 19.49 -12.17
N VAL A 223 -12.90 20.33 -12.14
CA VAL A 223 -11.63 20.12 -11.43
C VAL A 223 -11.49 21.20 -10.37
N ALA A 224 -11.31 20.83 -9.10
CA ALA A 224 -11.25 21.78 -8.00
C ALA A 224 -10.02 21.53 -7.12
N ALA A 225 -9.27 22.59 -6.81
CA ALA A 225 -8.21 22.54 -5.82
C ALA A 225 -8.80 22.28 -4.41
N VAL A 226 -8.06 21.58 -3.58
CA VAL A 226 -8.35 21.34 -2.17
C VAL A 226 -7.29 22.07 -1.37
N GLN A 227 -7.70 23.05 -0.56
CA GLN A 227 -6.77 23.71 0.35
C GLN A 227 -6.34 22.71 1.43
N PRO A 228 -5.03 22.62 1.75
CA PRO A 228 -4.60 21.85 2.91
C PRO A 228 -5.22 22.49 4.15
N GLN A 229 -5.95 21.70 4.95
CA GLN A 229 -6.44 22.18 6.23
C GLN A 229 -5.23 22.55 7.09
N ARG A 230 -5.09 23.85 7.39
CA ARG A 230 -4.10 24.30 8.38
C ARG A 230 -4.45 23.63 9.71
N PRO A 231 -3.49 23.00 10.42
CA PRO A 231 -3.73 22.62 11.80
C PRO A 231 -4.08 23.90 12.55
N GLY A 232 -5.28 23.93 13.15
CA GLY A 232 -5.80 25.09 13.85
C GLY A 232 -4.79 25.55 14.90
N GLY A 233 -4.36 26.81 14.78
CA GLY A 233 -3.72 27.52 15.88
C GLY A 233 -4.76 27.71 16.97
N GLY A 234 -4.76 26.80 17.95
CA GLY A 234 -5.43 27.01 19.22
C GLY A 234 -4.73 28.15 19.94
N SER A 235 -5.44 29.26 20.07
CA SER A 235 -5.09 30.37 20.97
C SER A 235 -5.26 29.95 22.43
#